data_AF-A0A151ATS8-F1
#
_entry.id   AF-A0A151ATS8-F1
#
_cell.length_a   1.000
_cell.length_b   1.000
_cell.length_c   1.000
_cell.angle_alpha   90.00
_cell.angle_beta   90.00
_cell.angle_gamma   90.00
#
_symmetry.space_group_name_H-M   'P 1'
#
loop_
_entity.id
_entity.type
_entity.pdbx_description
1 polymer ?
#
loop_
_entity_poly.entity_id
_entity_poly.type
_entity_poly.pdbx_seq_one_letter_code
_entity_poly.pdbx_strand_id
1 'polypeptide(L)'
;MSLFKVQKMEFPKLKPAYLAALIPTAVAINFAGTAIRQGLGVPLFLDSGGTILVSFIAGPWYGALCAVLQSIVRALLMNPMMIFSFPPTVLVALFYGYAARYGITRTWPGLILLLIISQPFTAAASAFVFTYIYGGFSGSALDILSAVFIKSTGKIFTGTFISQNITGFIDKIVLVSLVMAILKALPPQYRVLTPIAQKSAKEEDLSL
;
A
#
# COMPACT_ATOMS: atom_id res chain seq x y z
N MET A 1 25.11 -17.89 -0.53
CA MET A 1 24.58 -16.68 -1.20
C MET A 1 23.46 -16.13 -0.33
N SER A 2 23.68 -15.05 0.42
CA SER A 2 22.66 -14.51 1.31
C SER A 2 21.52 -13.89 0.48
N LEU A 3 20.33 -14.51 0.52
CA LEU A 3 19.13 -14.07 -0.20
C LEU A 3 18.62 -12.70 0.31
N PHE A 4 19.00 -12.29 1.52
CA PHE A 4 18.57 -11.06 2.17
C PHE A 4 19.72 -10.42 2.94
N LYS A 5 20.23 -9.28 2.47
CA LYS A 5 21.14 -8.44 3.25
C LYS A 5 20.29 -7.42 4.01
N VAL A 6 19.97 -7.73 5.26
CA VAL A 6 19.28 -6.81 6.17
C VAL A 6 20.30 -5.75 6.58
N GLN A 7 20.23 -4.58 5.96
CA GLN A 7 21.10 -3.45 6.27
C GLN A 7 20.23 -2.21 6.40
N LYS A 8 20.48 -1.42 7.45
CA LYS A 8 19.80 -0.14 7.61
C LYS A 8 20.22 0.78 6.46
N MET A 9 19.25 1.14 5.64
CA MET A 9 19.38 2.05 4.52
C MET A 9 18.98 3.46 4.94
N GLU A 10 19.63 4.44 4.33
CA GLU A 10 19.24 5.84 4.46
C GLU A 10 18.24 6.20 3.37
N PHE A 11 17.18 6.90 3.77
CA PHE A 11 16.26 7.52 2.81
C PHE A 11 16.94 8.75 2.19
N PRO A 12 16.56 9.12 0.95
CA PRO A 12 17.05 10.36 0.35
C PRO A 12 16.71 11.55 1.25
N LYS A 13 17.66 12.48 1.40
CA LYS A 13 17.43 13.72 2.15
C LYS A 13 16.48 14.61 1.36
N LEU A 14 15.25 14.75 1.85
CA LEU A 14 14.21 15.56 1.22
C LEU A 14 14.14 16.94 1.86
N LYS A 15 14.06 17.99 1.04
CA LYS A 15 13.71 19.33 1.51
C LYS A 15 12.25 19.35 1.99
N PRO A 16 11.89 20.16 2.99
CA PRO A 16 10.50 20.28 3.46
C PRO A 16 9.50 20.60 2.34
N ALA A 17 9.88 21.43 1.37
CA ALA A 17 9.05 21.75 0.20
C ALA A 17 8.70 20.52 -0.64
N TYR A 18 9.61 19.55 -0.75
CA TYR A 18 9.35 18.32 -1.51
C TYR A 18 8.34 17.42 -0.77
N LEU A 19 8.45 17.32 0.56
CA LEU A 19 7.48 16.60 1.38
C LEU A 19 6.08 17.24 1.29
N ALA A 20 6.03 18.58 1.32
CA ALA A 20 4.80 19.35 1.17
C ALA A 20 4.14 19.18 -0.20
N ALA A 21 4.88 18.84 -1.25
CA ALA A 21 4.33 18.50 -2.56
C ALA A 21 3.97 17.00 -2.68
N LEU A 22 4.85 16.13 -2.18
CA LEU A 22 4.75 14.68 -2.34
C LEU A 22 3.51 14.11 -1.64
N ILE A 23 3.27 14.50 -0.39
CA ILE A 23 2.18 13.93 0.42
C ILE A 23 0.81 14.30 -0.15
N PRO A 24 0.49 15.58 -0.43
CA PRO A 24 -0.79 15.94 -1.05
C PRO A 24 -0.99 15.31 -2.43
N THR A 25 0.08 15.20 -3.23
CA THR A 25 0.01 14.53 -4.54
C THR A 25 -0.34 13.05 -4.38
N ALA A 26 0.30 12.35 -3.43
CA ALA A 26 0.02 10.95 -3.15
C ALA A 26 -1.42 10.73 -2.64
N VAL A 27 -1.91 11.63 -1.78
CA VAL A 27 -3.32 11.68 -1.35
C VAL A 27 -4.24 11.86 -2.56
N ALA A 28 -3.96 12.83 -3.44
CA ALA A 28 -4.76 13.05 -4.64
C ALA A 28 -4.81 11.83 -5.57
N ILE A 29 -3.68 11.14 -5.77
CA ILE A 29 -3.61 9.90 -6.55
C ILE A 29 -4.46 8.79 -5.93
N ASN A 30 -4.35 8.57 -4.61
CA ASN A 30 -5.17 7.58 -3.90
C ASN A 30 -6.66 7.91 -3.98
N PHE A 31 -7.01 9.20 -3.90
CA PHE A 31 -8.38 9.67 -4.03
C PHE A 31 -8.92 9.41 -5.44
N ALA A 32 -8.15 9.74 -6.48
CA ALA A 32 -8.49 9.43 -7.86
C ALA A 32 -8.67 7.91 -8.08
N GLY A 33 -7.78 7.08 -7.54
CA GLY A 33 -7.92 5.61 -7.60
C GLY A 33 -9.20 5.12 -6.92
N THR A 34 -9.54 5.68 -5.77
CA THR A 34 -10.80 5.40 -5.06
C THR A 34 -12.03 5.79 -5.89
N ALA A 35 -11.99 6.96 -6.55
CA ALA A 35 -13.08 7.45 -7.39
C ALA A 35 -13.27 6.58 -8.65
N ILE A 36 -12.17 6.21 -9.32
CA ILE A 36 -12.18 5.31 -10.48
C ILE A 36 -12.78 3.96 -10.09
N ARG A 37 -12.39 3.40 -8.94
CA ARG A 37 -12.97 2.16 -8.41
C ARG A 37 -14.49 2.25 -8.27
N GLN A 38 -14.97 3.32 -7.62
CA GLN A 38 -16.41 3.50 -7.37
C GLN A 38 -17.19 3.74 -8.67
N GLY A 39 -16.62 4.49 -9.62
CA GLY A 39 -17.28 4.79 -10.88
C GLY A 39 -17.32 3.62 -11.87
N LEU A 40 -16.24 2.82 -11.95
CA LEU A 40 -16.12 1.71 -12.89
C LEU A 40 -16.44 0.34 -12.29
N GLY A 41 -16.67 0.25 -10.98
CA GLY A 41 -16.95 -1.01 -10.29
C GLY A 41 -15.76 -2.00 -10.28
N VAL A 42 -14.53 -1.49 -10.41
CA VAL A 42 -13.33 -2.34 -10.45
C VAL A 42 -13.15 -3.04 -9.10
N PRO A 43 -12.93 -4.37 -9.07
CA PRO A 43 -12.75 -5.12 -7.83
C PRO A 43 -11.31 -5.01 -7.27
N LEU A 44 -10.78 -3.78 -7.17
CA LEU A 44 -9.47 -3.45 -6.59
C LEU A 44 -9.64 -2.25 -5.65
N PHE A 45 -8.79 -2.09 -4.62
CA PHE A 45 -8.93 -0.94 -3.70
C PHE A 45 -8.36 0.34 -4.29
N LEU A 46 -7.23 0.25 -5.00
CA LEU A 46 -6.58 1.36 -5.72
C LEU A 46 -6.27 2.61 -4.88
N ASP A 47 -6.26 2.50 -3.55
CA ASP A 47 -6.27 3.64 -2.63
C ASP A 47 -5.02 3.74 -1.74
N SER A 48 -4.00 2.90 -2.01
CA SER A 48 -2.75 2.88 -1.24
C SER A 48 -1.49 2.99 -2.08
N GLY A 49 -1.59 3.15 -3.40
CA GLY A 49 -0.42 3.29 -4.29
C GLY A 49 0.44 4.51 -3.95
N GLY A 50 -0.19 5.67 -3.76
CA GLY A 50 0.49 6.89 -3.31
C GLY A 50 1.11 6.72 -1.92
N THR A 51 0.44 6.00 -1.03
CA THR A 51 0.94 5.71 0.33
C THR A 51 2.21 4.87 0.28
N ILE A 52 2.21 3.81 -0.53
CA ILE A 52 3.38 2.95 -0.75
C ILE A 52 4.53 3.77 -1.38
N LEU A 53 4.22 4.62 -2.36
CA LEU A 53 5.21 5.51 -2.99
C LEU A 53 5.87 6.45 -1.96
N VAL A 54 5.07 7.11 -1.10
CA VAL A 54 5.59 7.97 -0.03
C VAL A 54 6.43 7.15 0.96
N SER A 55 6.00 5.94 1.32
CA SER A 55 6.77 5.06 2.19
C SER A 55 8.14 4.68 1.62
N PHE A 56 8.25 4.50 0.29
CA PHE A 56 9.53 4.22 -0.37
C PHE A 56 10.43 5.45 -0.48
N ILE A 57 9.88 6.65 -0.65
CA ILE A 57 10.66 7.87 -0.90
C ILE A 57 11.00 8.61 0.40
N ALA A 58 10.02 8.81 1.28
CA ALA A 58 10.14 9.61 2.48
C ALA A 58 10.22 8.76 3.76
N GLY A 59 9.75 7.52 3.72
CA GLY A 59 9.83 6.57 4.83
C GLY A 59 8.50 6.30 5.55
N PRO A 60 8.53 5.39 6.54
CA PRO A 60 7.31 4.79 7.10
C PRO A 60 6.35 5.79 7.72
N TRP A 61 6.86 6.79 8.45
CA TRP A 61 6.03 7.76 9.16
C TRP A 61 5.36 8.78 8.23
N TYR A 62 6.05 9.20 7.17
CA TYR A 62 5.43 10.06 6.15
C TYR A 62 4.39 9.29 5.32
N GLY A 63 4.62 8.00 5.06
CA GLY A 63 3.60 7.13 4.48
C GLY A 63 2.37 6.99 5.40
N ALA A 64 2.58 6.79 6.70
CA ALA A 64 1.49 6.71 7.67
C ALA A 64 0.69 8.04 7.73
N LEU A 65 1.38 9.18 7.72
CA LEU A 65 0.73 10.49 7.61
C LEU A 65 -0.10 10.61 6.33
N CYS A 66 0.43 10.16 5.18
CA CYS A 66 -0.31 10.12 3.92
C CYS A 66 -1.59 9.27 4.03
N ALA A 67 -1.53 8.11 4.68
CA ALA A 67 -2.68 7.23 4.88
C ALA A 67 -3.78 7.86 5.75
N VAL A 68 -3.37 8.53 6.84
CA VAL A 68 -4.30 9.26 7.71
C VAL A 68 -4.95 10.43 6.97
N LEU A 69 -4.15 11.26 6.28
CA LEU A 69 -4.66 12.39 5.50
C LEU A 69 -5.60 11.92 4.39
N GLN A 70 -5.28 10.82 3.70
CA GLN A 70 -6.16 10.22 2.70
C GLN A 70 -7.53 9.84 3.30
N SER A 71 -7.53 9.26 4.49
CA SER A 71 -8.76 8.85 5.16
C SER A 71 -9.61 10.05 5.58
N ILE A 72 -8.97 11.13 6.04
CA ILE A 72 -9.65 12.41 6.34
C ILE A 72 -10.26 13.01 5.07
N VAL A 73 -9.49 13.11 3.98
CA VAL A 73 -9.99 13.66 2.70
C VAL A 73 -11.18 12.85 2.18
N ARG A 74 -11.11 11.51 2.23
CA ARG A 74 -12.23 10.65 1.85
C ARG A 74 -13.44 10.79 2.78
N ALA A 75 -13.21 10.97 4.08
CA ALA A 75 -14.29 11.20 5.03
C ALA A 75 -15.07 12.48 4.73
N LEU A 76 -14.35 13.55 4.36
CA LEU A 76 -14.94 14.86 4.06
C LEU A 76 -15.64 14.89 2.70
N LEU A 77 -15.09 14.23 1.69
CA LEU A 77 -15.54 14.37 0.30
C LEU A 77 -16.46 13.25 -0.20
N MET A 78 -16.43 12.07 0.42
CA MET A 78 -17.18 10.90 -0.07
C MET A 78 -18.16 10.37 0.97
N ASN A 79 -17.67 9.91 2.12
CA ASN A 79 -18.51 9.34 3.17
C ASN A 79 -17.79 9.45 4.53
N PRO A 80 -18.40 10.07 5.56
CA PRO A 80 -17.79 10.24 6.87
C PRO A 80 -17.24 8.96 7.51
N MET A 81 -17.86 7.80 7.26
CA MET A 81 -17.41 6.51 7.78
C MET A 81 -16.03 6.10 7.25
N MET A 82 -15.61 6.63 6.10
CA MET A 82 -14.29 6.35 5.54
C MET A 82 -13.14 6.87 6.42
N ILE A 83 -13.41 7.72 7.42
CA ILE A 83 -12.39 8.11 8.40
C ILE A 83 -11.78 6.89 9.09
N PHE A 84 -12.56 5.83 9.33
CA PHE A 84 -12.11 4.60 9.98
C PHE A 84 -11.29 3.67 9.08
N SER A 85 -11.08 4.01 7.81
CA SER A 85 -10.31 3.19 6.85
C SER A 85 -8.79 3.37 6.95
N PHE A 86 -8.31 4.28 7.79
CA PHE A 86 -6.88 4.54 7.96
C PHE A 86 -6.05 3.36 8.53
N PRO A 87 -6.54 2.50 9.45
CA PRO A 87 -5.69 1.50 10.09
C PRO A 87 -5.00 0.52 9.11
N PRO A 88 -5.70 -0.14 8.16
CA PRO A 88 -5.04 -1.05 7.23
C PRO A 88 -4.05 -0.33 6.30
N THR A 89 -4.34 0.90 5.87
CA THR A 89 -3.45 1.67 4.99
C THR A 89 -2.23 2.23 5.72
N VAL A 90 -2.36 2.56 7.01
CA VAL A 90 -1.22 2.86 7.88
C VAL A 90 -0.33 1.63 8.05
N LEU A 91 -0.90 0.44 8.27
CA LEU A 91 -0.11 -0.79 8.35
C LEU A 91 0.67 -1.04 7.05
N VAL A 92 0.03 -0.86 5.89
CA VAL A 92 0.73 -0.91 4.58
C VAL A 92 1.90 0.08 4.58
N ALA A 93 1.67 1.34 4.98
CA ALA A 93 2.73 2.34 4.99
C ALA A 93 3.93 1.93 5.86
N LEU A 94 3.65 1.40 7.05
CA LEU A 94 4.67 0.97 8.00
C LEU A 94 5.44 -0.25 7.51
N PHE A 95 4.74 -1.31 7.05
CA PHE A 95 5.39 -2.51 6.52
C PHE A 95 6.33 -2.18 5.37
N TYR A 96 5.85 -1.42 4.38
CA TYR A 96 6.64 -1.06 3.20
C TYR A 96 7.76 -0.09 3.54
N GLY A 97 7.50 0.91 4.38
CA GLY A 97 8.51 1.88 4.77
C GLY A 97 9.62 1.28 5.63
N TYR A 98 9.31 0.41 6.59
CA TYR A 98 10.33 -0.29 7.38
C TYR A 98 11.07 -1.34 6.56
N ALA A 99 10.39 -2.11 5.72
CA ALA A 99 11.07 -3.06 4.84
C ALA A 99 12.05 -2.35 3.88
N ALA A 100 11.66 -1.19 3.36
CA ALA A 100 12.56 -0.32 2.59
C ALA A 100 13.74 0.20 3.42
N ARG A 101 13.48 0.64 4.66
CA ARG A 101 14.52 1.09 5.60
C ARG A 101 15.55 0.01 5.92
N TYR A 102 15.17 -1.26 5.89
CA TYR A 102 16.07 -2.39 6.14
C TYR A 102 16.59 -3.06 4.87
N GLY A 103 16.35 -2.45 3.70
CA GLY A 103 16.86 -2.93 2.40
C GLY A 103 16.19 -4.20 1.88
N ILE A 104 15.13 -4.70 2.53
CA ILE A 104 14.43 -5.94 2.17
C ILE A 104 13.80 -5.81 0.78
N THR A 105 13.28 -4.62 0.45
CA THR A 105 12.62 -4.35 -0.83
C THR A 105 13.58 -4.10 -1.99
N ARG A 106 14.91 -4.21 -1.79
CA ARG A 106 15.90 -4.06 -2.87
C ARG A 106 15.98 -5.26 -3.80
N THR A 107 15.29 -6.36 -3.49
CA THR A 107 15.23 -7.55 -4.35
C THR A 107 13.78 -7.95 -4.58
N TRP A 108 13.49 -8.55 -5.74
CA TRP A 108 12.15 -9.07 -6.04
C TRP A 108 11.67 -10.11 -5.01
N PRO A 109 12.50 -11.09 -4.57
CA PRO A 109 12.09 -12.02 -3.52
C PRO A 109 11.74 -11.33 -2.20
N GLY A 110 12.47 -10.28 -1.81
CA GLY A 110 12.19 -9.55 -0.56
C GLY A 110 10.89 -8.75 -0.63
N LEU A 111 10.56 -8.22 -1.80
CA LEU A 111 9.28 -7.58 -2.04
C LEU A 111 8.12 -8.59 -2.02
N ILE A 112 8.29 -9.77 -2.63
CA ILE A 112 7.28 -10.84 -2.60
C ILE A 112 7.08 -11.34 -1.16
N LEU A 113 8.17 -11.51 -0.40
CA LEU A 113 8.10 -11.89 1.01
C LEU A 113 7.34 -10.83 1.82
N LEU A 114 7.61 -9.55 1.58
CA LEU A 114 6.89 -8.44 2.20
C LEU A 114 5.39 -8.50 1.89
N LEU A 115 5.01 -8.76 0.64
CA LEU A 115 3.61 -8.93 0.25
C LEU A 115 2.94 -10.04 1.06
N ILE A 116 3.56 -11.22 1.12
CA ILE A 116 3.05 -12.40 1.84
C ILE A 116 2.91 -12.12 3.33
N ILE A 117 3.92 -11.50 3.94
CA ILE A 117 3.94 -11.25 5.39
C ILE A 117 2.99 -10.12 5.78
N SER A 118 2.98 -9.00 5.05
CA SER A 118 2.20 -7.82 5.44
C SER A 118 0.70 -8.01 5.26
N GLN A 119 0.29 -8.79 4.26
CA GLN A 119 -1.09 -8.85 3.83
C GLN A 119 -2.05 -9.40 4.91
N PRO A 120 -1.76 -10.50 5.63
CA PRO A 120 -2.61 -10.96 6.74
C PRO A 120 -2.84 -9.91 7.83
N PHE A 121 -1.83 -9.09 8.17
CA PHE A 121 -1.99 -8.04 9.19
C PHE A 121 -2.89 -6.91 8.69
N THR A 122 -2.70 -6.49 7.44
CA THR A 122 -3.56 -5.45 6.85
C THR A 122 -5.00 -5.96 6.67
N ALA A 123 -5.17 -7.22 6.30
CA ALA A 123 -6.48 -7.87 6.18
C ALA A 123 -7.17 -8.01 7.54
N ALA A 124 -6.43 -8.33 8.61
CA ALA A 124 -6.98 -8.37 9.97
C ALA A 124 -7.47 -6.99 10.42
N ALA A 125 -6.70 -5.93 10.17
CA ALA A 125 -7.12 -4.56 10.47
C ALA A 125 -8.35 -4.16 9.64
N SER A 126 -8.38 -4.47 8.34
CA SER A 126 -9.56 -4.25 7.49
C SER A 126 -10.77 -5.02 8.02
N ALA A 127 -10.62 -6.30 8.34
CA ALA A 127 -11.72 -7.14 8.83
C ALA A 127 -12.28 -6.66 10.16
N PHE A 128 -11.41 -6.15 11.05
CA PHE A 128 -11.83 -5.51 12.29
C PHE A 128 -12.71 -4.29 12.02
N VAL A 129 -12.23 -3.36 11.18
CA VAL A 129 -12.99 -2.16 10.81
C VAL A 129 -14.32 -2.56 10.15
N PHE A 130 -14.30 -3.46 9.18
CA PHE A 130 -15.51 -3.87 8.48
C PHE A 130 -16.52 -4.56 9.40
N THR A 131 -16.07 -5.44 10.28
CA THR A 131 -16.97 -6.18 11.18
C THR A 131 -17.62 -5.26 12.20
N TYR A 132 -16.85 -4.40 12.87
CA TYR A 132 -17.32 -3.65 14.03
C TYR A 132 -17.82 -2.24 13.71
N ILE A 133 -17.38 -1.65 12.59
CA ILE A 133 -17.80 -0.30 12.17
C ILE A 133 -18.84 -0.36 11.06
N TYR A 134 -18.67 -1.29 10.11
CA TYR A 134 -19.55 -1.42 8.94
C TYR A 134 -20.56 -2.58 9.03
N GLY A 135 -20.58 -3.33 10.14
CA GLY A 135 -21.48 -4.48 10.29
C GLY A 135 -21.23 -5.63 9.31
N GLY A 136 -20.05 -5.67 8.70
CA GLY A 136 -19.62 -6.68 7.72
C GLY A 136 -19.64 -6.20 6.26
N PHE A 137 -20.30 -5.08 5.94
CA PHE A 137 -20.51 -4.63 4.55
C PHE A 137 -20.29 -3.11 4.41
N SER A 138 -19.43 -2.72 3.47
CA SER A 138 -19.08 -1.31 3.21
C SER A 138 -19.89 -0.65 2.09
N GLY A 139 -20.75 -1.39 1.40
CA GLY A 139 -21.44 -0.97 0.18
C GLY A 139 -20.57 -1.03 -1.08
N SER A 140 -19.48 -1.81 -1.05
CA SER A 140 -18.54 -1.96 -2.16
C SER A 140 -18.87 -3.19 -3.01
N ALA A 141 -18.53 -3.18 -4.30
CA ALA A 141 -18.62 -4.37 -5.15
C ALA A 141 -17.82 -5.58 -4.59
N LEU A 142 -16.76 -5.31 -3.82
CA LEU A 142 -15.95 -6.32 -3.14
C LEU A 142 -16.68 -7.06 -2.00
N ASP A 143 -17.79 -6.49 -1.51
CA ASP A 143 -18.56 -7.08 -0.41
C ASP A 143 -19.26 -8.38 -0.81
N ILE A 144 -19.45 -8.62 -2.11
CA ILE A 144 -19.99 -9.90 -2.62
C ILE A 144 -19.12 -11.06 -2.16
N LEU A 145 -17.79 -10.92 -2.23
CA LEU A 145 -16.87 -11.95 -1.79
C LEU A 145 -16.95 -12.15 -0.27
N SER A 146 -17.08 -11.05 0.48
CA SER A 146 -17.29 -11.09 1.92
C SER A 146 -18.60 -11.82 2.27
N ALA A 147 -19.69 -11.55 1.56
CA ALA A 147 -20.98 -12.23 1.78
C ALA A 147 -20.88 -13.75 1.60
N VAL A 148 -20.18 -14.21 0.55
CA VAL A 148 -19.95 -15.63 0.29
C VAL A 148 -19.20 -16.30 1.44
N PHE A 149 -18.10 -15.70 1.89
CA PHE A 149 -17.31 -16.29 2.98
C PHE A 149 -17.97 -16.15 4.35
N ILE A 150 -18.72 -15.09 4.61
CA ILE A 150 -19.52 -14.95 5.84
C ILE A 150 -20.56 -16.05 5.90
N LYS A 151 -21.28 -16.30 4.79
CA LYS A 151 -22.25 -17.41 4.70
C LYS A 151 -21.58 -18.78 4.87
N SER A 152 -20.40 -18.98 4.26
CA SER A 152 -19.68 -20.25 4.35
C SER A 152 -19.09 -20.53 5.73
N THR A 153 -18.66 -19.50 6.46
CA THR A 153 -17.97 -19.66 7.77
C THR A 153 -18.91 -19.49 8.96
N GLY A 154 -20.08 -18.89 8.76
CA GLY A 154 -21.03 -18.54 9.82
C GLY A 154 -20.55 -17.41 10.75
N LYS A 155 -19.41 -16.76 10.45
CA LYS A 155 -18.82 -15.71 11.29
C LYS A 155 -18.44 -14.49 10.44
N ILE A 156 -18.95 -13.31 10.82
CA ILE A 156 -18.71 -12.05 10.08
C ILE A 156 -17.21 -11.76 9.98
N PHE A 157 -16.50 -11.80 11.10
CA PHE A 157 -15.07 -11.50 11.14
C PHE A 157 -14.24 -12.45 10.28
N THR A 158 -14.44 -13.76 10.42
CA THR A 158 -13.68 -14.76 9.66
C THR A 158 -13.96 -14.66 8.17
N GLY A 159 -15.23 -14.51 7.78
CA GLY A 159 -15.59 -14.37 6.37
C GLY A 159 -15.01 -13.10 5.74
N THR A 160 -15.11 -11.98 6.46
CA THR A 160 -14.52 -10.71 6.02
C THR A 160 -12.99 -10.80 5.95
N PHE A 161 -12.34 -11.39 6.94
CA PHE A 161 -10.89 -11.59 6.93
C PHE A 161 -10.40 -12.35 5.70
N ILE A 162 -11.04 -13.48 5.37
CA ILE A 162 -10.68 -14.29 4.20
C ILE A 162 -10.85 -13.45 2.91
N SER A 163 -12.00 -12.81 2.75
CA SER A 163 -12.29 -11.94 1.61
C SER A 163 -11.25 -10.82 1.46
N GLN A 164 -11.00 -10.05 2.53
CA GLN A 164 -10.03 -8.95 2.56
C GLN A 164 -8.60 -9.41 2.30
N ASN A 165 -8.25 -10.62 2.75
CA ASN A 165 -6.95 -11.21 2.51
C ASN A 165 -6.75 -11.50 1.01
N ILE A 166 -7.73 -12.15 0.36
CA ILE A 166 -7.69 -12.46 -1.07
C ILE A 166 -7.69 -11.18 -1.92
N THR A 167 -8.66 -10.30 -1.71
CA THR A 167 -8.79 -9.07 -2.51
C THR A 167 -7.60 -8.14 -2.31
N GLY A 168 -7.08 -8.07 -1.08
CA GLY A 168 -5.91 -7.27 -0.82
C GLY A 168 -4.64 -7.84 -1.45
N PHE A 169 -4.44 -9.16 -1.54
CA PHE A 169 -3.30 -9.72 -2.27
C PHE A 169 -3.28 -9.27 -3.73
N ILE A 170 -4.41 -9.39 -4.41
CA ILE A 170 -4.56 -9.00 -5.81
C ILE A 170 -4.29 -7.49 -5.97
N ASP A 171 -4.91 -6.68 -5.10
CA ASP A 171 -4.72 -5.22 -5.08
C ASP A 171 -3.26 -4.82 -4.86
N LYS A 172 -2.55 -5.46 -3.92
CA LYS A 172 -1.16 -5.09 -3.62
C LYS A 172 -0.21 -5.50 -4.74
N ILE A 173 -0.48 -6.60 -5.45
CA ILE A 173 0.30 -6.97 -6.65
C ILE A 173 0.17 -5.87 -7.72
N VAL A 174 -1.05 -5.40 -7.98
CA VAL A 174 -1.30 -4.34 -8.97
C VAL A 174 -0.66 -3.01 -8.54
N LEU A 175 -0.89 -2.60 -7.29
CA LEU A 175 -0.39 -1.31 -6.78
C LEU A 175 1.13 -1.28 -6.67
N VAL A 176 1.76 -2.35 -6.22
CA VAL A 176 3.24 -2.39 -6.15
C VAL A 176 3.83 -2.37 -7.55
N SER A 177 3.25 -3.09 -8.51
CA SER A 177 3.68 -3.03 -9.92
C SER A 177 3.57 -1.60 -10.48
N LEU A 178 2.47 -0.90 -10.20
CA LEU A 178 2.26 0.49 -10.61
C LEU A 178 3.28 1.42 -9.95
N VAL A 179 3.51 1.29 -8.64
CA VAL A 179 4.51 2.09 -7.91
C VAL A 179 5.91 1.86 -8.47
N MET A 180 6.25 0.63 -8.83
CA MET A 180 7.52 0.31 -9.47
C MET A 180 7.67 0.98 -10.84
N ALA A 181 6.60 1.03 -11.65
CA ALA A 181 6.60 1.76 -12.91
C ALA A 181 6.79 3.28 -12.70
N ILE A 182 6.11 3.86 -11.70
CA ILE A 182 6.26 5.28 -11.34
C ILE A 182 7.69 5.58 -10.86
N LEU A 183 8.24 4.75 -9.98
CA LEU A 183 9.61 4.91 -9.50
C LEU A 183 10.62 4.81 -10.65
N LYS A 184 10.40 3.94 -11.64
CA LYS A 184 11.20 3.85 -12.87
C LYS A 184 11.12 5.10 -13.76
N ALA A 185 10.18 6.00 -13.54
CA ALA A 185 10.16 7.31 -14.23
C ALA A 185 10.90 8.41 -13.44
N LEU A 186 11.06 8.26 -12.11
CA LEU A 186 11.66 9.27 -11.23
C LEU A 186 13.20 9.23 -11.19
N PRO A 187 13.92 10.30 -10.85
CA PRO A 187 15.39 10.28 -10.79
C PRO A 187 15.98 9.12 -9.94
N PRO A 188 17.19 8.63 -10.26
CA PRO A 188 17.79 7.43 -9.62
C PRO A 188 17.83 7.48 -8.09
N GLN A 189 18.00 8.67 -7.51
CA GLN A 189 18.02 8.91 -6.05
C GLN A 189 16.75 8.43 -5.31
N TYR A 190 15.62 8.29 -6.01
CA TYR A 190 14.37 7.82 -5.41
C TYR A 190 14.13 6.31 -5.57
N ARG A 191 14.95 5.63 -6.37
CA ARG A 191 14.79 4.19 -6.66
C ARG A 191 15.65 3.30 -5.77
N VAL A 192 16.57 3.87 -4.98
CA VAL A 192 17.65 3.18 -4.26
C VAL A 192 17.17 2.01 -3.39
N LEU A 193 15.97 2.13 -2.82
CA LEU A 193 15.38 1.14 -1.90
C LEU A 193 14.52 0.08 -2.61
N THR A 194 14.53 0.05 -3.94
CA THR A 194 13.71 -0.85 -4.76
C THR A 194 14.55 -1.79 -5.61
N PRO A 195 13.95 -2.88 -6.16
CA PRO A 195 14.67 -3.82 -7.02
C PRO A 195 15.19 -3.19 -8.31
N ILE A 196 14.59 -2.08 -8.73
CA ILE A 196 14.94 -1.38 -9.97
C ILE A 196 16.32 -0.72 -9.86
N ALA A 197 16.70 -0.20 -8.70
CA ALA A 197 18.02 0.42 -8.53
C ALA A 197 19.18 -0.55 -8.68
N GLN A 198 19.01 -1.81 -8.25
CA GLN A 198 20.06 -2.82 -8.44
C GLN A 198 20.24 -3.18 -9.91
N LYS A 199 19.16 -3.19 -10.70
CA LYS A 199 19.21 -3.49 -12.13
C LYS A 199 19.95 -2.39 -12.90
N SER A 200 19.67 -1.12 -12.62
CA SER A 200 20.35 0.00 -13.28
C SER A 200 21.85 0.05 -13.00
N ALA A 201 22.27 -0.18 -11.74
CA ALA A 201 23.70 -0.22 -11.41
C ALA A 201 24.45 -1.37 -12.15
N LYS A 202 23.78 -2.52 -12.31
CA LYS A 202 24.36 -3.68 -13.01
C LYS A 202 24.45 -3.49 -14.53
N GLU A 203 23.56 -2.69 -15.12
CA GLU A 203 23.59 -2.35 -16.55
C GLU A 203 24.66 -1.30 -16.86
N GLU A 204 24.90 -0.35 -15.95
CA GLU A 204 26.00 0.65 -16.04
C GLU A 204 27.38 -0.02 -15.97
N ASP A 205 27.60 -0.92 -15.01
CA ASP A 205 28.87 -1.66 -14.87
C ASP A 205 29.19 -2.60 -16.04
N LEU A 206 28.18 -3.03 -16.82
CA LEU A 206 28.36 -3.92 -17.98
C LEU A 206 28.63 -3.16 -19.29
N SER A 207 28.50 -1.83 -19.26
CA SER A 207 28.72 -0.93 -20.41
C SER A 207 30.09 -0.24 -20.40
N LEU A 208 30.92 -0.56 -19.39
CA LEU A 208 32.31 -0.15 -19.23
C LEU A 208 33.24 -1.35 -19.47
#